data_AF-A0A0T6BD66-F1
#
_entry.id   AF-A0A0T6BD66-F1
#
_cell.length_a   1.000
_cell.length_b   1.000
_cell.length_c   1.000
_cell.angle_alpha   90.00
_cell.angle_beta   90.00
_cell.angle_gamma   90.00
#
_symmetry.space_group_name_H-M   'P 1'
#
loop_
_entity.id
_entity.type
_entity.pdbx_description
1 polymer ?
#
loop_
_entity_poly.entity_id
_entity_poly.type
_entity_poly.pdbx_seq_one_letter_code
_entity_poly.pdbx_strand_id
1 'polypeptide(L)'
;MDKINIASVATGFPCGQTPLFTRLEEIKFAVKEGASEIDIVIDRSLVLTGQWEILYDEIKEMKEACGKAHLKAILAAGELTNLSNVYKASLIAMMAGADFIKTSTGKESINATIPIGIVMARAIVDYYNNTTVRVGLKPAGGIRTSKDAIDWFVMVKEILGNEWLTPKLFRFGASGLLGDIEYRLYKIVTGKNAVPH
;
A
#
# COMPACT_ATOMS: atom_id res chain seq x y z
N MET A 1 -9.63 -22.50 -9.10
CA MET A 1 -9.31 -21.54 -8.03
C MET A 1 -8.24 -20.62 -8.56
N ASP A 2 -8.47 -19.31 -8.52
CA ASP A 2 -7.42 -18.35 -8.84
C ASP A 2 -6.26 -18.49 -7.85
N LYS A 3 -5.03 -18.41 -8.37
CA LYS A 3 -3.82 -18.53 -7.55
C LYS A 3 -3.75 -17.34 -6.57
N ILE A 4 -3.62 -17.62 -5.28
CA ILE A 4 -3.39 -16.59 -4.26
C ILE A 4 -1.93 -16.13 -4.38
N ASN A 5 -1.71 -14.83 -4.61
CA ASN A 5 -0.38 -14.24 -4.68
C ASN A 5 0.25 -14.18 -3.28
N ILE A 6 1.55 -14.41 -3.21
CA ILE A 6 2.34 -14.26 -1.99
C ILE A 6 3.02 -12.89 -2.03
N ALA A 7 2.78 -12.09 -0.99
CA ALA A 7 3.43 -10.81 -0.78
C ALA A 7 4.33 -10.88 0.46
N SER A 8 5.57 -10.40 0.35
CA SER A 8 6.48 -10.24 1.49
C SER A 8 6.71 -8.76 1.77
N VAL A 9 6.93 -8.42 3.05
CA VAL A 9 7.55 -7.13 3.39
C VAL A 9 9.06 -7.27 3.30
N ALA A 10 9.74 -6.19 2.93
CA ALA A 10 11.19 -6.11 2.89
C ALA A 10 11.63 -4.70 3.31
N THR A 11 12.92 -4.42 3.15
CA THR A 11 13.57 -3.12 3.29
C THR A 11 13.54 -2.56 4.71
N GLY A 12 14.00 -3.36 5.69
CA GLY A 12 14.12 -2.92 7.08
C GLY A 12 12.77 -2.66 7.75
N PHE A 13 11.75 -3.46 7.40
CA PHE A 13 10.42 -3.34 7.97
C PHE A 13 10.45 -3.47 9.51
N PRO A 14 9.77 -2.59 10.26
CA PRO A 14 8.84 -1.55 9.78
C PRO A 14 9.48 -0.17 9.56
N CYS A 15 10.77 0.04 9.87
CA CYS A 15 11.35 1.38 9.95
C CYS A 15 11.83 1.95 8.60
N GLY A 16 12.34 1.12 7.70
CA GLY A 16 12.88 1.59 6.40
C GLY A 16 14.27 2.22 6.45
N GLN A 17 14.96 2.17 7.61
CA GLN A 17 16.18 2.95 7.90
C GLN A 17 17.49 2.12 7.89
N THR A 18 17.45 0.87 7.42
CA THR A 18 18.68 0.10 7.20
C THR A 18 19.41 0.61 5.95
N PRO A 19 20.74 0.44 5.84
CA PRO A 19 21.49 0.85 4.64
C PRO A 19 20.85 0.30 3.36
N LEU A 20 20.87 1.08 2.27
CA LEU A 20 20.20 0.72 1.02
C LEU A 20 20.64 -0.67 0.51
N PHE A 21 21.93 -0.99 0.54
CA PHE A 21 22.43 -2.29 0.08
C PHE A 21 21.77 -3.46 0.84
N THR A 22 21.56 -3.35 2.15
CA THR A 22 20.87 -4.36 2.96
C THR A 22 19.41 -4.49 2.53
N ARG A 23 18.73 -3.35 2.32
CA ARG A 23 17.33 -3.32 1.85
C ARG A 23 17.18 -4.00 0.49
N LEU A 24 18.12 -3.80 -0.43
CA LEU A 24 18.13 -4.45 -1.75
C LEU A 24 18.33 -5.97 -1.64
N GLU A 25 19.21 -6.45 -0.75
CA GLU A 25 19.39 -7.88 -0.53
C GLU A 25 18.16 -8.55 0.09
N GLU A 26 17.45 -7.87 1.00
CA GLU A 26 16.16 -8.36 1.53
C GLU A 26 15.12 -8.57 0.42
N ILE A 27 15.03 -7.62 -0.53
CA ILE A 27 14.13 -7.74 -1.69
C ILE A 27 14.51 -8.96 -2.54
N LYS A 28 15.78 -9.07 -2.93
CA LYS A 28 16.27 -10.18 -3.77
C LYS A 28 16.03 -11.53 -3.09
N PHE A 29 16.27 -11.61 -1.78
CA PHE A 29 15.98 -12.80 -1.00
C PHE A 29 14.49 -13.16 -1.04
N ALA A 30 13.60 -12.22 -0.73
CA ALA A 30 12.16 -12.47 -0.74
C ALA A 30 11.65 -12.92 -2.13
N VAL A 31 12.15 -12.30 -3.21
CA VAL A 31 11.83 -12.71 -4.59
C VAL A 31 12.34 -14.12 -4.89
N LYS A 32 13.57 -14.44 -4.47
CA LYS A 32 14.17 -15.78 -4.64
C LYS A 32 13.38 -16.87 -3.91
N GLU A 33 12.84 -16.55 -2.73
CA GLU A 33 11.97 -17.43 -1.95
C GLU A 33 10.53 -17.52 -2.50
N GLY A 34 10.25 -16.88 -3.64
CA GLY A 34 8.99 -17.05 -4.39
C GLY A 34 7.93 -15.98 -4.14
N ALA A 35 8.27 -14.87 -3.48
CA ALA A 35 7.34 -13.74 -3.36
C ALA A 35 7.07 -13.13 -4.74
N SER A 36 5.81 -13.11 -5.13
CA SER A 36 5.34 -12.47 -6.38
C SER A 36 5.14 -10.96 -6.24
N GLU A 37 5.13 -10.47 -5.01
CA GLU A 37 4.97 -9.05 -4.71
C GLU A 37 5.80 -8.68 -3.47
N ILE A 38 6.36 -7.47 -3.47
CA ILE A 38 7.20 -6.94 -2.41
C ILE A 38 6.60 -5.63 -1.92
N ASP A 39 6.33 -5.55 -0.61
CA ASP A 39 5.95 -4.31 0.07
C ASP A 39 7.22 -3.70 0.69
N ILE A 40 7.76 -2.64 0.08
CA ILE A 40 8.92 -1.90 0.61
C ILE A 40 8.46 -0.80 1.59
N VAL A 41 9.34 -0.37 2.48
CA VAL A 41 9.16 0.81 3.34
C VAL A 41 10.15 1.87 2.92
N ILE A 42 9.65 3.07 2.62
CA ILE A 42 10.51 4.22 2.28
C ILE A 42 11.28 4.72 3.50
N ASP A 43 12.43 5.34 3.28
CA ASP A 43 13.06 6.14 4.33
C ASP A 43 12.27 7.46 4.50
N ARG A 44 11.52 7.53 5.60
CA ARG A 44 10.67 8.68 5.95
C ARG A 44 11.50 9.93 6.21
N SER A 45 12.76 9.78 6.65
CA SER A 45 13.63 10.92 6.92
C SER A 45 13.89 11.74 5.66
N LEU A 46 13.96 11.09 4.49
CA LEU A 46 14.12 11.75 3.20
C LEU A 46 12.90 12.61 2.86
N VAL A 47 11.69 12.12 3.14
CA VAL A 47 10.45 12.90 2.98
C VAL A 47 10.43 14.10 3.92
N LEU A 48 10.74 13.88 5.19
CA LEU A 48 10.70 14.92 6.23
C LEU A 48 11.76 16.02 6.01
N THR A 49 12.86 15.68 5.36
CA THR A 49 13.95 16.61 5.01
C THR A 49 13.90 17.12 3.57
N GLY A 50 12.91 16.70 2.78
CA GLY A 50 12.72 17.14 1.40
C GLY A 50 13.74 16.61 0.39
N GLN A 51 14.41 15.50 0.71
CA GLN A 51 15.39 14.82 -0.15
C GLN A 51 14.68 13.91 -1.18
N TRP A 52 13.91 14.52 -2.07
CA TRP A 52 13.04 13.80 -3.01
C TRP A 52 13.78 13.01 -4.09
N GLU A 53 14.92 13.53 -4.57
CA GLU A 53 15.73 12.85 -5.58
C GLU A 53 16.33 11.55 -5.03
N ILE A 54 16.88 11.60 -3.81
CA ILE A 54 17.40 10.40 -3.13
C ILE A 54 16.27 9.39 -2.91
N LEU A 55 15.10 9.84 -2.45
CA LEU A 55 13.94 8.95 -2.28
C LEU A 55 13.54 8.28 -3.61
N TYR A 56 13.54 9.03 -4.71
CA TYR A 56 13.24 8.49 -6.04
C TYR A 56 14.26 7.42 -6.44
N ASP A 57 15.56 7.70 -6.31
CA ASP A 57 16.63 6.78 -6.68
C ASP A 57 16.58 5.50 -5.83
N GLU A 58 16.36 5.61 -4.52
CA GLU A 58 16.22 4.44 -3.64
C GLU A 58 15.05 3.54 -4.06
N ILE A 59 13.87 4.11 -4.33
CA ILE A 59 12.69 3.33 -4.74
C ILE A 59 12.93 2.70 -6.12
N LYS A 60 13.61 3.40 -7.01
CA LYS A 60 13.94 2.90 -8.34
C LYS A 60 14.89 1.69 -8.27
N GLU A 61 15.96 1.78 -7.47
CA GLU A 61 16.86 0.63 -7.23
C GLU A 61 16.10 -0.56 -6.60
N MET A 62 15.18 -0.28 -5.67
CA MET A 62 14.32 -1.32 -5.09
C MET A 62 13.38 -1.94 -6.12
N LYS A 63 12.84 -1.14 -7.05
CA LYS A 63 12.00 -1.63 -8.16
C LYS A 63 12.79 -2.53 -9.09
N GLU A 64 14.02 -2.14 -9.42
CA GLU A 64 14.94 -2.97 -10.20
C GLU A 64 15.26 -4.30 -9.49
N ALA A 65 15.52 -4.26 -8.18
CA ALA A 65 15.77 -5.46 -7.37
C ALA A 65 14.54 -6.41 -7.28
N CYS A 66 13.32 -5.89 -7.42
CA CYS A 66 12.11 -6.72 -7.48
C CYS A 66 12.01 -7.56 -8.76
N GLY A 67 12.70 -7.17 -9.84
CA GLY A 67 12.59 -7.81 -11.14
C GLY A 67 11.13 -7.85 -11.64
N LYS A 68 10.55 -9.05 -11.74
CA LYS A 68 9.15 -9.24 -12.18
C LYS A 68 8.13 -9.12 -11.05
N ALA A 69 8.56 -9.11 -9.78
CA ALA A 69 7.65 -8.97 -8.66
C ALA A 69 7.04 -7.55 -8.64
N HIS A 70 5.76 -7.45 -8.27
CA HIS A 70 5.11 -6.16 -8.09
C HIS A 70 5.64 -5.46 -6.84
N LEU A 71 6.06 -4.21 -6.95
CA LEU A 71 6.51 -3.37 -5.85
C LEU A 71 5.34 -2.54 -5.31
N LYS A 72 5.16 -2.56 -3.99
CA LYS A 72 4.24 -1.68 -3.27
C LYS A 72 5.04 -0.80 -2.31
N ALA A 73 5.01 0.52 -2.51
CA ALA A 73 5.73 1.45 -1.67
C ALA A 73 4.88 1.83 -0.44
N ILE A 74 5.29 1.37 0.75
CA ILE A 74 4.71 1.81 2.02
C ILE A 74 5.29 3.18 2.37
N LEU A 75 4.43 4.19 2.44
CA LEU A 75 4.84 5.56 2.75
C LEU A 75 4.93 5.86 4.25
N ALA A 76 4.29 5.03 5.09
CA ALA A 76 4.07 5.33 6.50
C ALA A 76 3.44 6.73 6.70
N ALA A 77 2.39 7.00 5.92
CA ALA A 77 1.81 8.32 5.71
C ALA A 77 1.41 9.07 6.98
N GLY A 78 1.03 8.35 8.05
CA GLY A 78 0.70 8.96 9.35
C GLY A 78 1.89 9.64 10.05
N GLU A 79 3.12 9.34 9.64
CA GLU A 79 4.36 9.91 10.18
C GLU A 79 4.99 10.97 9.26
N LEU A 80 4.38 11.29 8.11
CA LEU A 80 4.90 12.28 7.16
C LEU A 80 4.54 13.73 7.53
N THR A 81 4.00 13.93 8.72
CA THR A 81 3.64 15.21 9.36
C THR A 81 2.50 16.00 8.71
N ASN A 82 2.40 16.03 7.37
CA ASN A 82 1.36 16.75 6.66
C ASN A 82 0.98 16.06 5.34
N LEU A 83 -0.21 16.41 4.83
CA LEU A 83 -0.76 15.82 3.61
C LEU A 83 -0.01 16.23 2.33
N SER A 84 0.70 17.36 2.31
CA SER A 84 1.55 17.75 1.17
C SER A 84 2.72 16.78 1.00
N ASN A 85 3.33 16.35 2.10
CA ASN A 85 4.37 15.33 2.08
C ASN A 85 3.83 13.97 1.63
N VAL A 86 2.63 13.58 2.08
CA VAL A 86 1.96 12.35 1.61
C VAL A 86 1.74 12.38 0.10
N TYR A 87 1.24 13.50 -0.43
CA TYR A 87 1.03 13.68 -1.87
C TYR A 87 2.35 13.57 -2.66
N LYS A 88 3.39 14.31 -2.24
CA LYS A 88 4.70 14.29 -2.90
C LYS A 88 5.37 12.92 -2.84
N ALA A 89 5.37 12.27 -1.68
CA ALA A 89 5.92 10.92 -1.54
C ALA A 89 5.17 9.90 -2.41
N SER A 90 3.85 10.06 -2.56
CA SER A 90 3.05 9.24 -3.48
C SER A 90 3.50 9.41 -4.93
N LEU A 91 3.65 10.65 -5.40
CA LEU A 91 4.13 10.93 -6.75
C LEU A 91 5.54 10.38 -6.97
N ILE A 92 6.48 10.62 -6.05
CA ILE A 92 7.85 10.13 -6.15
C ILE A 92 7.88 8.59 -6.24
N ALA A 93 7.12 7.89 -5.39
CA ALA A 93 7.06 6.45 -5.44
C ALA A 93 6.52 5.92 -6.79
N MET A 94 5.47 6.57 -7.33
CA MET A 94 4.91 6.20 -8.65
C MET A 94 5.88 6.49 -9.79
N MET A 95 6.53 7.65 -9.77
CA MET A 95 7.54 8.03 -10.76
C MET A 95 8.73 7.05 -10.75
N ALA A 96 9.14 6.57 -9.56
CA ALA A 96 10.19 5.58 -9.40
C ALA A 96 9.77 4.14 -9.80
N GLY A 97 8.50 3.94 -10.19
CA GLY A 97 8.01 2.68 -10.74
C GLY A 97 7.27 1.78 -9.75
N ALA A 98 6.77 2.31 -8.63
CA ALA A 98 5.90 1.54 -7.74
C ALA A 98 4.59 1.15 -8.43
N ASP A 99 4.22 -0.13 -8.36
CA ASP A 99 2.95 -0.64 -8.92
C ASP A 99 1.77 -0.32 -8.00
N PHE A 100 2.04 -0.15 -6.69
CA PHE A 100 1.10 0.32 -5.69
C PHE A 100 1.76 1.34 -4.77
N ILE A 101 0.98 2.33 -4.35
CA ILE A 101 1.28 3.11 -3.16
C ILE A 101 0.44 2.60 -1.97
N LYS A 102 1.09 2.39 -0.84
CA LYS A 102 0.50 1.81 0.37
C LYS A 102 0.61 2.80 1.52
N THR A 103 -0.48 2.98 2.27
CA THR A 103 -0.57 4.03 3.28
C THR A 103 0.45 3.83 4.41
N SER A 104 0.49 2.63 5.02
CA SER A 104 1.14 2.42 6.32
C SER A 104 1.68 1.00 6.46
N THR A 105 2.57 0.78 7.41
CA THR A 105 3.08 -0.57 7.71
C THR A 105 2.09 -1.38 8.55
N GLY A 106 1.18 -0.71 9.26
CA GLY A 106 0.30 -1.33 10.26
C GLY A 106 0.92 -1.33 11.66
N LYS A 107 2.09 -0.69 11.84
CA LYS A 107 2.84 -0.61 13.09
C LYS A 107 2.88 0.80 13.68
N GLU A 108 2.49 1.81 12.91
CA GLU A 108 2.42 3.19 13.35
C GLU A 108 1.21 3.43 14.28
N SER A 109 1.21 4.54 15.02
CA SER A 109 0.04 4.97 15.81
C SER A 109 -1.11 5.46 14.91
N ILE A 110 -0.77 6.18 13.84
CA ILE A 110 -1.69 6.63 12.80
C ILE A 110 -1.40 5.83 11.54
N ASN A 111 -2.37 5.02 11.11
CA ASN A 111 -2.27 4.20 9.90
C ASN A 111 -3.12 4.78 8.77
N ALA A 112 -3.84 3.93 8.02
CA ALA A 112 -4.75 4.36 6.98
C ALA A 112 -5.90 5.20 7.56
N THR A 113 -6.09 6.41 7.02
CA THR A 113 -7.25 7.27 7.28
C THR A 113 -7.83 7.74 5.95
N ILE A 114 -9.13 8.04 5.91
CA ILE A 114 -9.79 8.54 4.69
C ILE A 114 -9.11 9.81 4.15
N PRO A 115 -8.71 10.82 4.97
CA PRO A 115 -7.97 11.97 4.47
C PRO A 115 -6.64 11.63 3.78
N ILE A 116 -5.86 10.68 4.33
CA ILE A 116 -4.64 10.16 3.68
C ILE A 116 -5.01 9.50 2.34
N GLY A 117 -6.06 8.66 2.35
CA GLY A 117 -6.57 7.98 1.16
C GLY A 117 -6.95 8.93 0.03
N ILE A 118 -7.69 9.99 0.33
CA ILE A 118 -8.10 11.02 -0.64
C ILE A 118 -6.89 11.66 -1.30
N VAL A 119 -5.86 12.00 -0.50
CA VAL A 119 -4.66 12.67 -1.01
C VAL A 119 -3.83 11.75 -1.90
N MET A 120 -3.66 10.48 -1.49
CA MET A 120 -2.98 9.47 -2.30
C MET A 120 -3.75 9.17 -3.59
N ALA A 121 -5.09 9.10 -3.53
CA ALA A 121 -5.94 8.91 -4.71
C ALA A 121 -5.82 10.10 -5.68
N ARG A 122 -5.81 11.34 -5.19
CA ARG A 122 -5.57 12.52 -6.03
C ARG A 122 -4.20 12.49 -6.71
N ALA A 123 -3.15 12.08 -6.00
CA ALA A 123 -1.84 11.88 -6.60
C ALA A 123 -1.89 10.84 -7.74
N ILE A 124 -2.63 9.74 -7.57
CA ILE A 124 -2.83 8.72 -8.62
C ILE A 124 -3.56 9.32 -9.83
N VAL A 125 -4.61 10.13 -9.62
CA VAL A 125 -5.33 10.82 -10.72
C VAL A 125 -4.37 11.70 -11.51
N ASP A 126 -3.61 12.55 -10.81
CA ASP A 126 -2.68 13.47 -11.46
C ASP A 126 -1.60 12.71 -12.23
N TYR A 127 -1.03 11.66 -11.63
CA TYR A 127 -0.04 10.81 -12.29
C TYR A 127 -0.61 10.11 -13.52
N TYR A 128 -1.81 9.53 -13.42
CA TYR A 128 -2.48 8.86 -14.54
C TYR A 128 -2.78 9.83 -15.69
N ASN A 129 -3.27 11.05 -15.39
CA ASN A 129 -3.57 12.05 -16.41
C ASN A 129 -2.32 12.49 -17.17
N ASN A 130 -1.14 12.48 -16.53
CA ASN A 130 0.11 12.88 -17.17
C ASN A 130 0.83 11.72 -17.88
N THR A 131 0.61 10.47 -17.48
CA THR A 131 1.42 9.32 -17.93
C THR A 131 0.64 8.21 -18.61
N THR A 132 -0.69 8.17 -18.43
CA THR A 132 -1.59 7.05 -18.76
C THR A 132 -1.29 5.72 -18.05
N VAL A 133 -0.37 5.73 -17.06
CA VAL A 133 0.00 4.55 -16.27
C VAL A 133 -0.90 4.46 -15.04
N ARG A 134 -1.53 3.30 -14.85
CA ARG A 134 -2.36 3.04 -13.66
C ARG A 134 -1.51 2.48 -12.53
N VAL A 135 -1.59 3.12 -11.36
CA VAL A 135 -0.96 2.65 -10.11
C VAL A 135 -2.06 2.32 -9.11
N GLY A 136 -1.87 1.22 -8.36
CA GLY A 136 -2.82 0.79 -7.35
C GLY A 136 -2.72 1.53 -6.01
N LEU A 137 -3.81 1.54 -5.26
CA LEU A 137 -3.88 2.07 -3.89
C LEU A 137 -4.07 0.91 -2.90
N LYS A 138 -3.29 0.88 -1.83
CA LYS A 138 -3.41 -0.12 -0.77
C LYS A 138 -3.50 0.54 0.62
N PRO A 139 -4.70 0.83 1.14
CA PRO A 139 -4.85 1.23 2.53
C PRO A 139 -4.52 0.06 3.47
N ALA A 140 -3.73 0.31 4.49
CA ALA A 140 -3.27 -0.69 5.44
C ALA A 140 -3.22 -0.17 6.88
N GLY A 141 -3.59 -1.03 7.83
CA GLY A 141 -3.63 -0.74 9.27
C GLY A 141 -4.92 -0.02 9.70
N GLY A 142 -5.55 -0.50 10.77
CA GLY A 142 -6.75 0.11 11.35
C GLY A 142 -8.10 -0.28 10.72
N ILE A 143 -8.10 -0.95 9.56
CA ILE A 143 -9.32 -1.36 8.85
C ILE A 143 -9.75 -2.72 9.36
N ARG A 144 -10.84 -2.78 10.16
CA ARG A 144 -11.24 -4.00 10.88
C ARG A 144 -12.64 -4.49 10.54
N THR A 145 -13.49 -3.62 10.02
CA THR A 145 -14.90 -3.95 9.75
C THR A 145 -15.27 -3.75 8.29
N SER A 146 -16.31 -4.44 7.84
CA SER A 146 -16.89 -4.27 6.51
C SER A 146 -17.34 -2.82 6.28
N LYS A 147 -17.75 -2.11 7.33
CA LYS A 147 -18.12 -0.70 7.25
C LYS A 147 -16.89 0.16 6.92
N ASP A 148 -15.77 -0.05 7.62
CA ASP A 148 -14.51 0.65 7.30
C ASP A 148 -14.13 0.40 5.84
N ALA A 149 -14.23 -0.85 5.37
CA ALA A 149 -13.94 -1.20 3.99
C ALA A 149 -14.86 -0.47 2.99
N ILE A 150 -16.16 -0.36 3.28
CA ILE A 150 -17.12 0.36 2.44
C ILE A 150 -16.73 1.84 2.29
N ASP A 151 -16.32 2.51 3.37
CA ASP A 151 -15.89 3.92 3.30
C ASP A 151 -14.71 4.10 2.33
N TRP A 152 -13.75 3.17 2.33
CA TRP A 152 -12.65 3.15 1.37
C TRP A 152 -13.11 2.83 -0.06
N PHE A 153 -14.03 1.87 -0.24
CA PHE A 153 -14.60 1.54 -1.55
C PHE A 153 -15.29 2.73 -2.19
N VAL A 154 -16.11 3.45 -1.42
CA VAL A 154 -16.80 4.66 -1.89
C VAL A 154 -15.77 5.71 -2.27
N MET A 155 -14.78 5.99 -1.42
CA MET A 155 -13.73 6.97 -1.73
C MET A 155 -12.99 6.65 -3.04
N VAL A 156 -12.57 5.38 -3.22
CA VAL A 156 -11.88 4.96 -4.46
C VAL A 156 -12.81 5.07 -5.66
N LYS A 157 -14.07 4.66 -5.54
CA LYS A 157 -15.05 4.76 -6.62
C LYS A 157 -15.25 6.20 -7.08
N GLU A 158 -15.41 7.12 -6.14
CA GLU A 158 -15.70 8.52 -6.46
C GLU A 158 -14.48 9.27 -7.03
N ILE A 159 -13.26 8.91 -6.62
CA ILE A 159 -12.05 9.63 -7.05
C ILE A 159 -11.34 8.94 -8.23
N LEU A 160 -11.20 7.61 -8.19
CA LEU A 160 -10.46 6.83 -9.20
C LEU A 160 -11.38 6.11 -10.19
N GLY A 161 -12.66 5.97 -9.88
CA GLY A 161 -13.63 5.28 -10.74
C GLY A 161 -13.67 3.76 -10.53
N ASN A 162 -14.67 3.13 -11.14
CA ASN A 162 -14.93 1.68 -11.00
C ASN A 162 -13.78 0.80 -11.50
N GLU A 163 -12.98 1.29 -12.46
CA GLU A 163 -11.87 0.52 -13.02
C GLU A 163 -10.74 0.26 -12.01
N TRP A 164 -10.62 1.09 -10.96
CA TRP A 164 -9.69 0.87 -9.85
C TRP A 164 -10.19 -0.14 -8.83
N LEU A 165 -11.47 -0.51 -8.84
CA LEU A 165 -12.08 -1.47 -7.90
C LEU A 165 -11.81 -2.93 -8.30
N THR A 166 -10.55 -3.23 -8.61
CA THR A 166 -10.09 -4.58 -8.95
C THR A 166 -8.90 -4.98 -8.08
N PRO A 167 -8.64 -6.28 -7.86
CA PRO A 167 -7.48 -6.72 -7.10
C PRO A 167 -6.12 -6.29 -7.68
N LYS A 168 -6.08 -5.80 -8.94
CA LYS A 168 -4.86 -5.28 -9.58
C LYS A 168 -4.58 -3.82 -9.23
N LEU A 169 -5.57 -3.07 -8.75
CA LEU A 169 -5.47 -1.63 -8.53
C LEU A 169 -5.96 -1.18 -7.15
N PHE A 170 -6.68 -2.02 -6.40
CA PHE A 170 -7.11 -1.70 -5.05
C PHE A 170 -7.08 -2.93 -4.15
N ARG A 171 -6.48 -2.77 -2.96
CA ARG A 171 -6.31 -3.86 -1.98
C ARG A 171 -6.38 -3.35 -0.55
N PHE A 172 -6.87 -4.16 0.37
CA PHE A 172 -6.76 -3.90 1.80
C PHE A 172 -5.56 -4.61 2.42
N GLY A 173 -4.76 -3.89 3.21
CA GLY A 173 -3.81 -4.48 4.15
C GLY A 173 -4.46 -4.64 5.53
N ALA A 174 -5.08 -5.80 5.77
CA ALA A 174 -5.83 -6.06 7.00
C ALA A 174 -5.61 -7.49 7.51
N SER A 175 -5.75 -7.68 8.82
CA SER A 175 -5.71 -8.99 9.47
C SER A 175 -7.05 -9.38 10.09
N GLY A 176 -7.75 -8.44 10.74
CA GLY A 176 -9.06 -8.70 11.37
C GLY A 176 -10.27 -8.57 10.44
N LEU A 177 -10.11 -7.90 9.30
CA LEU A 177 -11.21 -7.59 8.38
C LEU A 177 -11.86 -8.84 7.79
N LEU A 178 -11.08 -9.88 7.48
CA LEU A 178 -11.61 -11.12 6.92
C LEU A 178 -12.62 -11.76 7.87
N GLY A 179 -12.29 -11.84 9.17
CA GLY A 179 -13.18 -12.40 10.18
C GLY A 179 -14.50 -11.63 10.33
N ASP A 180 -14.48 -10.29 10.28
CA ASP A 180 -15.73 -9.50 10.30
C ASP A 180 -16.56 -9.73 9.03
N ILE A 181 -15.93 -9.82 7.85
CA ILE A 181 -16.64 -10.11 6.60
C ILE A 181 -17.27 -11.52 6.64
N GLU A 182 -16.53 -12.54 7.05
CA GLU A 182 -17.01 -13.91 7.17
C GLU A 182 -18.18 -14.00 8.16
N TYR A 183 -18.04 -13.35 9.33
CA TYR A 183 -19.10 -13.28 10.33
C TYR A 183 -20.38 -12.65 9.76
N ARG A 184 -20.26 -11.52 9.05
CA ARG A 184 -21.42 -10.83 8.47
C ARG A 184 -22.06 -11.61 7.34
N LEU A 185 -21.28 -12.20 6.45
CA LEU A 185 -21.79 -13.04 5.36
C LEU A 185 -22.50 -14.27 5.92
N TYR A 186 -21.92 -14.94 6.93
CA TYR A 186 -22.57 -16.06 7.60
C TYR A 186 -23.92 -15.65 8.19
N LYS A 187 -23.98 -14.50 8.87
CA LYS A 187 -25.24 -13.99 9.43
C LYS A 187 -26.28 -13.66 8.37
N ILE A 188 -25.89 -13.06 7.25
CA ILE A 188 -26.79 -12.74 6.13
C ILE A 188 -27.33 -14.02 5.47
N VAL A 189 -26.47 -15.01 5.24
CA VAL A 189 -26.83 -16.24 4.53
C VAL A 189 -27.63 -17.19 5.41
N THR A 190 -27.31 -17.30 6.70
CA THR A 190 -27.89 -18.33 7.59
C THR A 190 -28.92 -17.80 8.59
N GLY A 191 -28.98 -16.48 8.80
CA GLY A 191 -29.76 -15.86 9.87
C GLY A 191 -29.22 -16.13 11.28
N LYS A 192 -28.12 -16.89 11.44
CA LYS A 192 -27.51 -17.25 12.72
C LYS A 192 -26.27 -16.40 12.98
N ASN A 193 -25.94 -16.19 14.25
CA ASN A 193 -24.64 -15.62 14.59
C ASN A 193 -23.55 -16.70 14.40
N ALA A 194 -22.45 -16.36 13.73
CA ALA A 194 -21.29 -17.25 13.67
C ALA A 194 -20.66 -17.38 15.07
N VAL A 195 -20.14 -18.56 15.37
CA VAL A 195 -19.37 -18.78 16.60
C VAL A 195 -18.00 -18.11 16.40
N PRO A 196 -17.53 -17.24 17.31
CA PRO A 196 -16.20 -16.66 17.19
C PRO A 196 -15.12 -17.75 17.19
N HIS A 197 -14.09 -17.57 16.35
CA HIS A 197 -12.85 -18.35 16.39
C HIS A 197 -11.83 -17.69 17.32
#